data_AF-A0A4Y9YJ57-F1
#
_entry.id   AF-A0A4Y9YJ57-F1
#
_cell.length_a   1.000
_cell.length_b   1.000
_cell.length_c   1.000
_cell.angle_alpha   90.00
_cell.angle_beta   90.00
_cell.angle_gamma   90.00
#
_symmetry.space_group_name_H-M   'P 1'
#
loop_
_entity.id
_entity.type
_entity.pdbx_description
1 polymer ?
#
loop_
_entity_poly.entity_id
_entity_poly.type
_entity_poly.pdbx_seq_one_letter_code
_entity_poly.pdbx_strand_id
1 'polypeptide(L)'
;MSSQSPASSSSPGASTSTPKASLALSYLGLPEDYVPSPETQPIEFLTKHFRELPPHLLSHFSATTTPKERSLIPAIRNRRLKYVNSDPPELSLASAKATWPTLWPGREPPGREQGEDEREWAEKFFMGSSLKPHVGKLGMLLGGYEEERSAEHVRAQRRAAADEWDRVPEEEESDEEEEEETQPPPEGDESAEDVKAWFLRRVRERFIYGLLESVDYDKVDWDESWDADNDRSAQEAWFDEEEESDETPPDMAAELARIAAALPDIPRKRVQTSNNTVPIVGAET
;
A
#
# COMPACT_ATOMS: atom_id res chain seq x y z
N MET A 1 2.27 31.96 67.63
CA MET A 1 1.37 30.89 67.16
C MET A 1 1.62 30.74 65.68
N SER A 2 2.33 29.66 65.32
CA SER A 2 2.75 29.29 63.98
C SER A 2 1.63 28.61 63.21
N SER A 3 1.54 28.84 61.90
CA SER A 3 1.19 27.85 60.84
C SER A 3 0.77 28.63 59.58
N GLN A 4 1.66 28.80 58.59
CA GLN A 4 1.99 27.88 57.48
C GLN A 4 0.98 27.93 56.32
N SER A 5 1.49 28.42 55.18
CA SER A 5 0.91 28.37 53.85
C SER A 5 0.82 26.93 53.32
N PRO A 6 -0.19 26.58 52.50
CA PRO A 6 -0.17 25.32 51.77
C PRO A 6 0.68 25.45 50.51
N ALA A 7 1.69 24.59 50.42
CA ALA A 7 2.51 24.36 49.24
C ALA A 7 1.74 23.55 48.20
N SER A 8 1.93 23.96 46.95
CA SER A 8 1.58 23.30 45.70
C SER A 8 2.19 21.89 45.64
N SER A 9 1.36 20.86 45.60
CA SER A 9 1.76 19.50 45.23
C SER A 9 1.50 19.27 43.74
N SER A 10 2.54 19.50 42.93
CA SER A 10 2.64 18.97 41.58
C SER A 10 2.98 17.48 41.67
N SER A 11 1.99 16.61 41.50
CA SER A 11 2.23 15.17 41.29
C SER A 11 2.81 14.96 39.88
N PRO A 12 3.91 14.21 39.72
CA PRO A 12 4.34 13.72 38.42
C PRO A 12 3.35 12.65 37.95
N GLY A 13 2.78 12.85 36.76
CA GLY A 13 1.92 11.86 36.11
C GLY A 13 2.70 10.58 35.88
N ALA A 14 2.25 9.49 36.49
CA ALA A 14 2.73 8.15 36.17
C ALA A 14 2.30 7.86 34.73
N SER A 15 3.27 7.87 33.80
CA SER A 15 3.13 7.32 32.46
C SER A 15 2.84 5.83 32.60
N THR A 16 1.59 5.45 32.38
CA THR A 16 1.19 4.05 32.25
C THR A 16 1.69 3.56 30.90
N SER A 17 2.99 3.29 30.78
CA SER A 17 3.54 2.59 29.63
C SER A 17 2.93 1.19 29.58
N THR A 18 2.34 0.86 28.45
CA THR A 18 1.91 -0.51 28.15
C THR A 18 3.17 -1.39 28.09
N PRO A 19 3.17 -2.56 28.75
CA PRO A 19 4.38 -3.36 28.95
C PRO A 19 5.00 -3.96 27.67
N LYS A 20 4.41 -3.71 26.51
CA LYS A 20 4.86 -4.23 25.21
C LYS A 20 5.70 -3.24 24.43
N ALA A 21 5.39 -1.95 24.49
CA ALA A 21 6.16 -0.92 23.81
C ALA A 21 7.52 -0.71 24.49
N SER A 22 7.58 -0.92 25.81
CA SER A 22 8.84 -0.95 26.57
C SER A 22 9.76 -2.11 26.16
N LEU A 23 9.24 -3.22 25.61
CA LEU A 23 10.07 -4.32 25.12
C LEU A 23 10.84 -3.93 23.86
N ALA A 24 10.23 -3.17 22.96
CA ALA A 24 10.91 -2.68 21.75
C ALA A 24 12.06 -1.73 22.10
N LEU A 25 11.82 -0.78 23.02
CA LEU A 25 12.86 0.13 23.53
C LEU A 25 13.96 -0.64 24.25
N SER A 26 13.60 -1.59 25.13
CA SER A 26 14.57 -2.42 25.86
C SER A 26 15.41 -3.28 24.93
N TYR A 27 14.84 -3.81 23.84
CA TYR A 27 15.56 -4.62 22.86
C TYR A 27 16.61 -3.80 22.10
N LEU A 28 16.25 -2.58 21.70
CA LEU A 28 17.15 -1.64 21.03
C LEU A 28 18.13 -0.95 21.99
N GLY A 29 17.96 -1.15 23.31
CA GLY A 29 18.77 -0.47 24.33
C GLY A 29 18.50 1.04 24.41
N LEU A 30 17.31 1.48 23.96
CA LEU A 30 16.91 2.88 23.98
C LEU A 30 16.31 3.27 25.34
N PRO A 31 16.45 4.54 25.75
CA PRO A 31 15.79 5.06 26.96
C PRO A 31 14.26 5.01 26.89
N GLU A 32 13.59 4.97 28.05
CA GLU A 32 12.11 5.00 28.12
C GLU A 32 11.50 6.33 27.65
N ASP A 33 12.27 7.42 27.69
CA ASP A 33 11.92 8.76 27.24
C ASP A 33 12.32 9.04 25.78
N TYR A 34 12.65 8.00 25.01
CA TYR A 34 13.04 8.12 23.60
C TYR A 34 11.90 8.70 22.72
N VAL A 35 12.29 9.58 21.79
CA VAL A 35 11.38 10.21 20.82
C VAL A 35 11.91 9.95 19.41
N PRO A 36 11.09 9.40 18.49
CA PRO A 36 9.67 9.09 18.61
C PRO A 36 9.37 7.90 19.52
N SER A 37 8.29 7.98 20.31
CA SER A 37 7.90 6.89 21.21
C SER A 37 7.08 5.82 20.47
N PRO A 38 7.32 4.52 20.73
CA PRO A 38 6.56 3.43 20.11
C PRO A 38 5.07 3.42 20.47
N GLU A 39 4.63 4.12 21.53
CA GLU A 39 3.22 4.18 21.92
C GLU A 39 2.48 5.35 21.30
N THR A 40 3.09 6.54 21.33
CA THR A 40 2.44 7.77 20.89
C THR A 40 2.72 8.08 19.42
N GLN A 41 3.87 7.67 18.90
CA GLN A 41 4.32 7.89 17.53
C GLN A 41 4.86 6.59 16.91
N PRO A 42 4.04 5.52 16.86
CA PRO A 42 4.48 4.20 16.40
C PRO A 42 5.01 4.22 14.97
N ILE A 43 4.41 5.00 14.07
CA ILE A 43 4.81 5.06 12.66
C ILE A 43 6.18 5.71 12.49
N GLU A 44 6.44 6.83 13.17
CA GLU A 44 7.75 7.49 13.14
C GLU A 44 8.83 6.59 13.75
N PHE A 45 8.51 5.93 14.87
CA PHE A 45 9.41 4.97 15.52
C PHE A 45 9.75 3.79 14.61
N LEU A 46 8.74 3.16 14.01
CA LEU A 46 8.93 2.07 13.06
C LEU A 46 9.69 2.53 11.82
N THR A 47 9.40 3.72 11.27
CA THR A 47 10.14 4.24 10.10
C THR A 47 11.65 4.28 10.35
N LYS A 48 12.08 4.57 11.59
CA LYS A 48 13.49 4.57 11.98
C LYS A 48 14.05 3.18 12.29
N HIS A 49 13.31 2.36 13.04
CA HIS A 49 13.84 1.13 13.65
C HIS A 49 13.26 -0.18 13.09
N PHE A 50 12.46 -0.13 12.01
CA PHE A 50 11.77 -1.30 11.48
C PHE A 50 12.70 -2.48 11.15
N ARG A 51 13.88 -2.20 10.57
CA ARG A 51 14.85 -3.24 10.19
C ARG A 51 15.66 -3.80 11.36
N GLU A 52 15.68 -3.10 12.49
CA GLU A 52 16.42 -3.51 13.68
C GLU A 52 15.59 -4.42 14.57
N LEU A 53 14.26 -4.32 14.47
CA LEU A 53 13.32 -5.06 15.30
C LEU A 53 12.98 -6.42 14.68
N PRO A 54 13.01 -7.50 15.47
CA PRO A 54 12.59 -8.83 15.01
C PRO A 54 11.07 -8.93 14.82
N PRO A 55 10.57 -9.89 14.01
CA PRO A 55 9.16 -9.96 13.59
C PRO A 55 8.17 -10.10 14.76
N HIS A 56 8.58 -10.82 15.81
CA HIS A 56 7.72 -11.02 16.98
C HIS A 56 7.47 -9.72 17.76
N LEU A 57 8.42 -8.78 17.78
CA LEU A 57 8.22 -7.45 18.38
C LEU A 57 7.42 -6.55 17.43
N LEU A 58 7.68 -6.63 16.13
CA LEU A 58 6.93 -5.88 15.11
C LEU A 58 5.42 -6.20 15.14
N SER A 59 5.06 -7.47 15.36
CA SER A 59 3.65 -7.90 15.44
C SER A 59 2.84 -7.21 16.55
N HIS A 60 3.49 -6.61 17.56
CA HIS A 60 2.78 -5.88 18.62
C HIS A 60 2.20 -4.55 18.13
N PHE A 61 2.79 -3.97 17.09
CA PHE A 61 2.33 -2.70 16.53
C PHE A 61 1.02 -2.86 15.73
N SER A 62 0.63 -4.08 15.35
CA SER A 62 -0.68 -4.34 14.72
C SER A 62 -1.87 -3.93 15.59
N ALA A 63 -1.69 -3.88 16.92
CA ALA A 63 -2.75 -3.48 17.84
C ALA A 63 -2.97 -1.96 17.90
N THR A 64 -1.96 -1.18 17.50
CA THR A 64 -1.94 0.29 17.63
C THR A 64 -1.83 1.01 16.30
N THR A 65 -1.56 0.30 15.21
CA THR A 65 -1.39 0.86 13.86
C THR A 65 -2.33 0.18 12.88
N THR A 66 -2.87 0.96 11.95
CA THR A 66 -3.71 0.46 10.87
C THR A 66 -2.85 0.01 9.67
N PRO A 67 -3.36 -0.88 8.81
CA PRO A 67 -2.67 -1.21 7.55
C PRO A 67 -2.39 -0.01 6.66
N LYS A 68 -3.27 1.01 6.66
CA LYS A 68 -3.10 2.27 5.91
C LYS A 68 -1.88 3.04 6.44
N GLU A 69 -1.80 3.27 7.75
CA GLU A 69 -0.67 3.95 8.38
C GLU A 69 0.65 3.20 8.18
N ARG A 70 0.64 1.87 8.31
CA ARG A 70 1.82 1.02 8.06
C ARG A 70 2.34 1.12 6.63
N SER A 71 1.47 1.42 5.66
CA SER A 71 1.89 1.62 4.25
C SER A 71 2.79 2.84 4.06
N LEU A 72 2.87 3.76 5.03
CA LEU A 72 3.79 4.89 5.02
C LEU A 72 5.25 4.44 5.19
N ILE A 73 5.48 3.28 5.83
CA ILE A 73 6.81 2.71 6.02
C ILE A 73 7.26 2.09 4.68
N PRO A 74 8.32 2.61 4.03
CA PRO A 74 8.72 2.15 2.69
C PRO A 74 9.04 0.65 2.63
N ALA A 75 9.64 0.11 3.69
CA ALA A 75 9.94 -1.31 3.79
C ALA A 75 8.67 -2.18 3.72
N ILE A 76 7.62 -1.82 4.47
CA ILE A 76 6.34 -2.53 4.44
C ILE A 76 5.69 -2.43 3.05
N ARG A 77 5.67 -1.24 2.45
CA ARG A 77 5.14 -1.04 1.10
C ARG A 77 5.85 -1.92 0.07
N ASN A 78 7.17 -2.03 0.17
CA ASN A 78 7.97 -2.88 -0.71
C ASN A 78 7.68 -4.37 -0.49
N ARG A 79 7.51 -4.82 0.77
CA ARG A 79 7.08 -6.20 1.07
C ARG A 79 5.73 -6.51 0.43
N ARG A 80 4.75 -5.63 0.60
CA ARG A 80 3.41 -5.77 -0.03
C ARG A 80 3.47 -5.80 -1.55
N LEU A 81 4.29 -4.94 -2.16
CA LEU A 81 4.49 -4.93 -3.61
C LEU A 81 5.08 -6.26 -4.10
N LYS A 82 6.08 -6.81 -3.41
CA LYS A 82 6.65 -8.12 -3.77
C LYS A 82 5.66 -9.26 -3.59
N TYR A 83 4.89 -9.25 -2.49
CA TYR A 83 3.82 -10.20 -2.26
C TYR A 83 2.80 -10.18 -3.41
N VAL A 84 2.33 -9.00 -3.80
CA VAL A 84 1.42 -8.83 -4.95
C VAL A 84 2.02 -9.38 -6.25
N ASN A 85 3.30 -9.08 -6.52
CA ASN A 85 3.98 -9.55 -7.72
C ASN A 85 4.23 -11.07 -7.73
N SER A 86 4.08 -11.75 -6.60
CA SER A 86 4.11 -13.22 -6.51
C SER A 86 2.80 -13.90 -6.93
N ASP A 87 1.79 -13.12 -7.32
CA ASP A 87 0.46 -13.57 -7.72
C ASP A 87 -0.22 -14.52 -6.70
N PRO A 88 -0.47 -14.03 -5.47
CA PRO A 88 -1.02 -14.86 -4.41
C PRO A 88 -2.47 -15.25 -4.72
N PRO A 89 -2.91 -16.46 -4.32
CA PRO A 89 -4.25 -16.97 -4.65
C PRO A 89 -5.37 -16.12 -4.05
N GLU A 90 -5.12 -15.46 -2.92
CA GLU A 90 -6.08 -14.57 -2.24
C GLU A 90 -6.43 -13.33 -3.10
N LEU A 91 -5.49 -12.85 -3.92
CA LEU A 91 -5.67 -11.72 -4.84
C LEU A 91 -5.97 -12.15 -6.28
N SER A 92 -6.22 -13.44 -6.51
CA SER A 92 -6.66 -13.95 -7.81
C SER A 92 -8.02 -13.39 -8.20
N LEU A 93 -8.34 -13.34 -9.49
CA LEU A 93 -9.59 -12.75 -9.99
C LEU A 93 -10.84 -13.35 -9.33
N ALA A 94 -10.90 -14.68 -9.22
CA ALA A 94 -12.05 -15.37 -8.63
C ALA A 94 -12.21 -15.02 -7.13
N SER A 95 -11.12 -15.08 -6.37
CA SER A 95 -11.09 -14.72 -4.95
C SER A 95 -11.45 -13.25 -4.74
N ALA A 96 -10.81 -12.35 -5.49
CA ALA A 96 -11.02 -10.91 -5.37
C ALA A 96 -12.44 -10.49 -5.73
N LYS A 97 -13.07 -11.09 -6.76
CA LYS A 97 -14.49 -10.82 -7.09
C LYS A 97 -15.44 -11.27 -5.99
N ALA A 98 -15.13 -12.37 -5.30
CA ALA A 98 -15.95 -12.87 -4.20
C ALA A 98 -15.80 -12.00 -2.94
N THR A 99 -14.58 -11.58 -2.63
CA THR A 99 -14.28 -10.82 -1.40
C THR A 99 -14.62 -9.34 -1.53
N TRP A 100 -14.30 -8.71 -2.67
CA TRP A 100 -14.53 -7.27 -2.92
C TRP A 100 -15.42 -7.02 -4.14
N PRO A 101 -16.68 -7.50 -4.13
CA PRO A 101 -17.59 -7.34 -5.26
C PRO A 101 -17.99 -5.89 -5.51
N THR A 102 -17.81 -5.00 -4.53
CA THR A 102 -18.03 -3.55 -4.67
C THR A 102 -16.99 -2.86 -5.55
N LEU A 103 -15.78 -3.41 -5.63
CA LEU A 103 -14.71 -2.90 -6.49
C LEU A 103 -14.84 -3.38 -7.95
N TRP A 104 -15.67 -4.40 -8.22
CA TRP A 104 -15.87 -4.94 -9.56
C TRP A 104 -16.82 -4.05 -10.38
N PRO A 105 -16.35 -3.45 -11.49
CA PRO A 105 -17.17 -2.53 -12.30
C PRO A 105 -18.11 -3.27 -13.26
N GLY A 106 -17.88 -4.56 -13.50
CA GLY A 106 -18.62 -5.33 -14.49
C GLY A 106 -20.09 -5.53 -14.10
N ARG A 107 -20.97 -5.42 -15.09
CA ARG A 107 -22.42 -5.68 -14.95
C ARG A 107 -22.78 -7.17 -14.89
N GLU A 108 -21.80 -8.06 -14.75
CA GLU A 108 -22.06 -9.48 -14.63
C GLU A 108 -22.86 -9.77 -13.36
N PRO A 109 -23.88 -10.65 -13.43
CA PRO A 109 -24.58 -11.10 -12.24
C PRO A 109 -23.57 -11.73 -11.25
N PRO A 110 -23.46 -11.23 -10.01
CA PRO A 110 -22.63 -11.87 -9.00
C PRO A 110 -23.15 -13.29 -8.72
N GLY A 111 -22.24 -14.24 -8.44
CA GLY A 111 -22.61 -15.61 -8.11
C GLY A 111 -22.72 -16.59 -9.27
N ARG A 112 -22.57 -16.14 -10.53
CA ARG A 112 -22.74 -17.02 -11.71
C ARG A 112 -21.74 -18.17 -11.76
N GLU A 113 -20.47 -17.89 -11.52
CA GLU A 113 -19.41 -18.92 -11.53
C GLU A 113 -19.61 -19.91 -10.38
N GLN A 114 -19.92 -19.42 -9.16
CA GLN A 114 -20.27 -20.30 -8.04
C GLN A 114 -21.54 -21.13 -8.30
N GLY A 115 -22.53 -20.56 -8.97
CA GLY A 115 -23.75 -21.27 -9.36
C GLY A 115 -23.50 -22.35 -10.41
N GLU A 116 -22.59 -22.10 -11.37
CA GLU A 116 -22.11 -23.10 -12.33
C GLU A 116 -21.33 -24.21 -11.62
N ASP A 117 -20.44 -23.88 -10.67
CA ASP A 117 -19.71 -24.84 -9.85
C ASP A 117 -20.64 -25.70 -8.98
N GLU A 118 -21.62 -25.10 -8.30
CA GLU A 118 -22.62 -25.82 -7.50
C GLU A 118 -23.47 -26.75 -8.37
N ARG A 119 -23.84 -26.27 -9.56
CA ARG A 119 -24.57 -27.08 -10.53
C ARG A 119 -23.72 -28.27 -10.99
N GLU A 120 -22.47 -28.04 -11.36
CA GLU A 120 -21.56 -29.11 -11.77
C GLU A 120 -21.30 -30.09 -10.62
N TRP A 121 -21.13 -29.59 -9.40
CA TRP A 121 -20.99 -30.41 -8.21
C TRP A 121 -22.23 -31.27 -8.00
N ALA A 122 -23.42 -30.70 -8.09
CA ALA A 122 -24.67 -31.44 -7.98
C ALA A 122 -24.78 -32.50 -9.08
N GLU A 123 -24.45 -32.16 -10.33
CA GLU A 123 -24.50 -33.10 -11.46
C GLU A 123 -23.50 -34.26 -11.34
N LYS A 124 -22.29 -34.02 -10.80
CA LYS A 124 -21.20 -35.01 -10.72
C LYS A 124 -21.23 -35.85 -9.43
N PHE A 125 -21.54 -35.24 -8.28
CA PHE A 125 -21.34 -35.86 -6.97
C PHE A 125 -22.65 -36.19 -6.24
N PHE A 126 -23.78 -35.59 -6.62
CA PHE A 126 -25.05 -35.85 -5.95
C PHE A 126 -25.65 -37.20 -6.37
N MET A 127 -25.67 -38.15 -5.43
CA MET A 127 -26.33 -39.47 -5.54
C MET A 127 -25.97 -40.33 -6.77
N GLY A 128 -24.69 -40.31 -7.17
CA GLY A 128 -24.07 -41.35 -7.99
C GLY A 128 -24.84 -41.72 -9.26
N SER A 129 -24.94 -40.81 -10.23
CA SER A 129 -25.32 -40.99 -11.66
C SER A 129 -26.58 -41.81 -12.03
N SER A 130 -27.31 -42.39 -11.07
CA SER A 130 -28.42 -43.33 -11.33
C SER A 130 -29.77 -42.64 -11.52
N LEU A 131 -29.89 -41.36 -11.13
CA LEU A 131 -31.12 -40.54 -11.19
C LEU A 131 -30.95 -39.27 -12.05
N LYS A 132 -30.21 -39.37 -13.17
CA LYS A 132 -29.84 -38.27 -14.09
C LYS A 132 -30.91 -37.18 -14.36
N PRO A 133 -32.20 -37.50 -14.64
CA PRO A 133 -33.17 -36.44 -14.98
C PRO A 133 -33.58 -35.57 -13.78
N HIS A 134 -33.49 -36.08 -12.55
CA HIS A 134 -33.85 -35.30 -11.34
C HIS A 134 -32.64 -34.52 -10.79
N VAL A 135 -31.43 -35.06 -10.96
CA VAL A 135 -30.19 -34.40 -10.53
C VAL A 135 -29.94 -33.11 -11.33
N GLY A 136 -30.24 -33.08 -12.64
CA GLY A 136 -30.10 -31.85 -13.43
C GLY A 136 -31.04 -30.72 -13.00
N LYS A 137 -32.28 -31.04 -12.60
CA LYS A 137 -33.21 -30.02 -12.05
C LYS A 137 -32.74 -29.50 -10.70
N LEU A 138 -32.18 -30.37 -9.87
CA LEU A 138 -31.65 -29.98 -8.58
C LEU A 138 -30.39 -29.12 -8.73
N GLY A 139 -29.47 -29.47 -9.63
CA GLY A 139 -28.29 -28.64 -9.93
C GLY A 139 -28.65 -27.27 -10.48
N MET A 140 -29.64 -27.19 -11.39
CA MET A 140 -30.16 -25.91 -11.87
C MET A 140 -30.80 -25.07 -10.75
N LEU A 141 -31.53 -25.71 -9.84
CA LEU A 141 -32.15 -25.04 -8.69
C LEU A 141 -31.09 -24.53 -7.69
N LEU A 142 -30.09 -25.36 -7.38
CA LEU A 142 -28.98 -25.01 -6.48
C LEU A 142 -28.17 -23.84 -7.04
N GLY A 143 -27.75 -23.94 -8.31
CA GLY A 143 -27.02 -22.85 -8.96
C GLY A 143 -27.81 -21.54 -8.98
N GLY A 144 -29.12 -21.59 -9.23
CA GLY A 144 -29.99 -20.41 -9.14
C GLY A 144 -30.10 -19.83 -7.72
N TYR A 145 -30.15 -20.67 -6.68
CA TYR A 145 -30.15 -20.20 -5.30
C TYR A 145 -28.81 -19.59 -4.88
N GLU A 146 -27.68 -20.08 -5.40
CA GLU A 146 -26.37 -19.51 -5.11
C GLU A 146 -26.18 -18.14 -5.78
N GLU A 147 -26.62 -18.01 -7.03
CA GLU A 147 -26.68 -16.72 -7.72
C GLU A 147 -27.54 -15.71 -6.93
N GLU A 148 -28.74 -16.12 -6.48
CA GLU A 148 -29.62 -15.25 -5.68
C GLU A 148 -29.00 -14.87 -4.34
N ARG A 149 -28.32 -15.82 -3.67
CA ARG A 149 -27.63 -15.59 -2.39
C ARG A 149 -26.49 -14.61 -2.53
N SER A 150 -25.63 -14.79 -3.53
CA SER A 150 -24.53 -13.88 -3.81
C SER A 150 -25.04 -12.50 -4.22
N ALA A 151 -26.07 -12.43 -5.05
CA ALA A 151 -26.68 -11.16 -5.43
C ALA A 151 -27.27 -10.41 -4.24
N GLU A 152 -27.95 -11.10 -3.32
CA GLU A 152 -28.48 -10.46 -2.11
C GLU A 152 -27.36 -9.98 -1.17
N HIS A 153 -26.29 -10.76 -1.04
CA HIS A 153 -25.11 -10.36 -0.26
C HIS A 153 -24.48 -9.07 -0.82
N VAL A 154 -24.29 -8.99 -2.14
CA VAL A 154 -23.77 -7.77 -2.79
C VAL A 154 -24.71 -6.58 -2.61
N ARG A 155 -26.03 -6.78 -2.70
CA ARG A 155 -27.00 -5.70 -2.44
C ARG A 155 -26.94 -5.23 -0.98
N ALA A 156 -26.79 -6.15 -0.03
CA ALA A 156 -26.66 -5.82 1.39
C ALA A 156 -25.39 -5.02 1.66
N GLN A 157 -24.25 -5.44 1.09
CA GLN A 157 -22.98 -4.69 1.20
C GLN A 157 -23.09 -3.30 0.60
N ARG A 158 -23.70 -3.15 -0.59
CA ARG A 158 -23.89 -1.84 -1.23
C ARG A 158 -24.80 -0.93 -0.40
N ARG A 159 -25.85 -1.46 0.22
CA ARG A 159 -26.71 -0.72 1.15
C ARG A 159 -25.93 -0.29 2.39
N ALA A 160 -25.17 -1.21 3.00
CA ALA A 160 -24.37 -0.91 4.18
C ALA A 160 -23.32 0.18 3.90
N ALA A 161 -22.63 0.09 2.76
CA ALA A 161 -21.68 1.12 2.33
C ALA A 161 -22.39 2.48 2.17
N ALA A 162 -23.53 2.53 1.46
CA ALA A 162 -24.28 3.78 1.30
C ALA A 162 -24.77 4.38 2.64
N ASP A 163 -25.23 3.55 3.57
CA ASP A 163 -25.63 3.99 4.92
C ASP A 163 -24.44 4.48 5.76
N GLU A 164 -23.23 4.01 5.48
CA GLU A 164 -22.00 4.49 6.14
C GLU A 164 -21.62 5.87 5.62
N TRP A 165 -21.68 6.09 4.31
CA TRP A 165 -21.49 7.42 3.69
C TRP A 165 -22.51 8.45 4.21
N ASP A 166 -23.79 8.09 4.34
CA ASP A 166 -24.85 9.00 4.83
C ASP A 166 -24.70 9.34 6.34
N ARG A 167 -23.92 8.55 7.09
CA ARG A 167 -23.67 8.78 8.52
C ARG A 167 -22.49 9.71 8.80
N VAL A 168 -21.63 9.98 7.82
CA VAL A 168 -20.52 10.93 7.95
C VAL A 168 -21.13 12.35 7.92
N PRO A 169 -21.14 13.10 9.04
CA PRO A 169 -21.69 14.45 9.05
C PRO A 169 -20.87 15.37 8.12
N GLU A 170 -21.55 16.14 7.27
CA GLU A 170 -20.98 17.05 6.25
C GLU A 170 -20.06 18.19 6.81
N GLU A 171 -19.57 18.14 8.05
CA GLU A 171 -18.83 19.26 8.71
C GLU A 171 -17.35 18.99 9.05
N GLU A 172 -16.72 17.96 8.49
CA GLU A 172 -15.25 17.85 8.45
C GLU A 172 -14.77 17.53 7.03
N GLU A 173 -14.97 18.47 6.09
CA GLU A 173 -14.08 18.64 4.93
C GLU A 173 -12.69 19.03 5.47
N SER A 174 -11.94 18.04 5.97
CA SER A 174 -10.50 18.12 5.98
C SER A 174 -10.04 17.82 4.56
N ASP A 175 -9.87 18.87 3.77
CA ASP A 175 -9.13 18.88 2.51
C ASP A 175 -7.77 18.18 2.70
N GLU A 176 -7.70 16.88 2.39
CA GLU A 176 -6.53 16.13 1.86
C GLU A 176 -6.81 14.60 1.97
N GLU A 177 -6.93 13.93 0.81
CA GLU A 177 -7.02 12.45 0.60
C GLU A 177 -8.37 11.80 0.22
N GLU A 178 -9.33 12.51 -0.40
CA GLU A 178 -10.57 11.86 -0.90
C GLU A 178 -10.89 12.10 -2.39
N GLU A 179 -9.89 12.46 -3.20
CA GLU A 179 -10.09 12.69 -4.64
C GLU A 179 -9.78 11.46 -5.54
N GLU A 180 -9.32 10.34 -4.98
CA GLU A 180 -8.93 9.15 -5.77
C GLU A 180 -9.92 7.97 -5.68
N GLU A 181 -11.16 8.20 -5.25
CA GLU A 181 -12.18 7.14 -5.19
C GLU A 181 -13.09 7.06 -6.42
N THR A 182 -13.04 8.06 -7.30
CA THR A 182 -14.00 8.19 -8.41
C THR A 182 -13.33 8.23 -9.78
N GLN A 183 -12.44 7.29 -10.11
CA GLN A 183 -12.23 7.03 -11.54
C GLN A 183 -13.48 6.31 -12.06
N PRO A 184 -14.29 6.95 -12.92
CA PRO A 184 -15.43 6.27 -13.52
C PRO A 184 -14.90 5.01 -14.22
N PRO A 185 -15.60 3.87 -14.11
CA PRO A 185 -15.24 2.70 -14.88
C PRO A 185 -15.13 3.14 -16.35
N PRO A 186 -14.09 2.73 -17.08
CA PRO A 186 -13.85 3.20 -18.43
C PRO A 186 -15.12 3.04 -19.28
N GLU A 187 -15.68 4.17 -19.70
CA GLU A 187 -16.88 4.21 -20.53
C GLU A 187 -16.49 3.93 -21.98
N GLY A 188 -16.36 2.64 -22.32
CA GLY A 188 -16.09 2.18 -23.67
C GLY A 188 -16.45 0.71 -23.84
N ASP A 189 -16.55 0.26 -25.09
CA ASP A 189 -16.63 -1.17 -25.46
C ASP A 189 -15.29 -1.87 -25.15
N GLU A 190 -14.81 -1.75 -23.91
CA GLU A 190 -13.59 -2.40 -23.46
C GLU A 190 -13.77 -3.92 -23.50
N SER A 191 -12.69 -4.61 -23.87
CA SER A 191 -12.73 -6.06 -23.88
C SER A 191 -12.92 -6.58 -22.45
N ALA A 192 -13.54 -7.75 -22.30
CA ALA A 192 -13.70 -8.37 -20.98
C ALA A 192 -12.36 -8.63 -20.28
N GLU A 193 -11.24 -8.62 -21.02
CA GLU A 193 -9.88 -8.76 -20.49
C GLU A 193 -9.38 -7.45 -19.87
N ASP A 194 -9.69 -6.30 -20.48
CA ASP A 194 -9.31 -4.98 -19.98
C ASP A 194 -9.98 -4.69 -18.63
N VAL A 195 -11.28 -5.00 -18.51
CA VAL A 195 -12.03 -4.85 -17.25
C VAL A 195 -11.44 -5.71 -16.13
N LYS A 196 -11.00 -6.94 -16.44
CA LYS A 196 -10.33 -7.83 -15.48
C LYS A 196 -8.99 -7.26 -15.06
N ALA A 197 -8.19 -6.78 -16.01
CA ALA A 197 -6.87 -6.21 -15.74
C ALA A 197 -6.98 -4.94 -14.89
N TRP A 198 -7.93 -4.06 -15.19
CA TRP A 198 -8.22 -2.86 -14.42
C TRP A 198 -8.63 -3.19 -12.98
N PHE A 199 -9.55 -4.15 -12.80
CA PHE A 199 -9.98 -4.58 -11.47
C PHE A 199 -8.83 -5.16 -10.65
N LEU A 200 -8.07 -6.09 -11.22
CA LEU A 200 -6.93 -6.69 -10.53
C LEU A 200 -5.88 -5.64 -10.19
N ARG A 201 -5.60 -4.69 -11.08
CA ARG A 201 -4.72 -3.56 -10.79
C ARG A 201 -5.23 -2.76 -9.60
N ARG A 202 -6.52 -2.41 -9.56
CA ARG A 202 -7.13 -1.64 -8.47
C ARG A 202 -7.07 -2.38 -7.13
N VAL A 203 -7.35 -3.68 -7.13
CA VAL A 203 -7.22 -4.54 -5.94
C VAL A 203 -5.78 -4.57 -5.45
N ARG A 204 -4.82 -4.77 -6.36
CA ARG A 204 -3.38 -4.77 -6.03
C ARG A 204 -2.90 -3.45 -5.45
N GLU A 205 -3.32 -2.32 -6.03
CA GLU A 205 -3.01 -0.99 -5.53
C GLU A 205 -3.59 -0.77 -4.13
N ARG A 206 -4.89 -1.05 -3.93
CA ARG A 206 -5.53 -0.95 -2.61
C ARG A 206 -4.86 -1.87 -1.58
N PHE A 207 -4.41 -3.06 -1.98
CA PHE A 207 -3.63 -3.93 -1.11
C PHE A 207 -2.33 -3.25 -0.66
N ILE A 208 -1.52 -2.73 -1.59
CA ILE A 208 -0.24 -2.09 -1.27
C ILE A 208 -0.42 -0.94 -0.27
N TYR A 209 -1.45 -0.12 -0.45
CA TYR A 209 -1.74 1.02 0.43
C TYR A 209 -2.53 0.67 1.70
N GLY A 210 -2.83 -0.61 1.94
CA GLY A 210 -3.52 -1.00 3.18
C GLY A 210 -5.01 -0.63 3.21
N LEU A 211 -5.64 -0.52 2.04
CA LEU A 211 -7.02 -0.06 1.84
C LEU A 211 -8.01 -1.20 1.52
N LEU A 212 -7.56 -2.46 1.52
CA LEU A 212 -8.48 -3.59 1.39
C LEU A 212 -8.95 -4.05 2.76
N GLU A 213 -10.26 -4.11 2.92
CA GLU A 213 -10.87 -4.70 4.09
C GLU A 213 -10.74 -6.22 4.06
N SER A 214 -10.81 -6.85 5.24
CA SER A 214 -10.80 -8.32 5.44
C SER A 214 -9.53 -9.08 5.05
N VAL A 215 -8.43 -8.36 4.76
CA VAL A 215 -7.11 -8.95 4.51
C VAL A 215 -6.28 -9.01 5.79
N ASP A 216 -5.58 -10.12 5.99
CA ASP A 216 -4.59 -10.25 7.05
C ASP A 216 -3.22 -9.71 6.59
N TYR A 217 -3.05 -8.39 6.75
CA TYR A 217 -1.81 -7.69 6.39
C TYR A 217 -0.59 -8.13 7.19
N ASP A 218 -0.79 -8.65 8.41
CA ASP A 218 0.30 -8.97 9.33
C ASP A 218 1.18 -10.11 8.80
N LYS A 219 0.59 -11.01 8.01
CA LYS A 219 1.31 -12.09 7.31
C LYS A 219 2.36 -11.58 6.34
N VAL A 220 2.20 -10.36 5.82
CA VAL A 220 3.07 -9.79 4.78
C VAL A 220 3.91 -8.67 5.37
N ASP A 221 3.31 -7.78 6.16
CA ASP A 221 3.97 -6.61 6.73
C ASP A 221 5.15 -6.98 7.62
N TRP A 222 5.03 -8.09 8.37
CA TRP A 222 6.03 -8.52 9.34
C TRP A 222 6.90 -9.69 8.86
N ASP A 223 6.67 -10.19 7.64
CA ASP A 223 7.44 -11.30 7.07
C ASP A 223 8.72 -10.79 6.39
N GLU A 224 9.86 -11.08 7.03
CA GLU A 224 11.20 -10.72 6.56
C GLU A 224 11.63 -11.49 5.30
N SER A 225 10.95 -12.57 4.92
CA SER A 225 11.32 -13.32 3.71
C SER A 225 11.19 -12.47 2.44
N TRP A 226 10.32 -11.45 2.46
CA TRP A 226 10.15 -10.47 1.39
C TRP A 226 11.30 -9.45 1.30
N ASP A 227 12.21 -9.39 2.29
CA ASP A 227 13.36 -8.49 2.28
C ASP A 227 14.63 -9.11 1.66
N ALA A 228 14.60 -10.39 1.27
CA ALA A 228 15.80 -11.11 0.81
C ALA A 228 16.53 -10.49 -0.39
N ASP A 229 15.84 -9.73 -1.25
CA ASP A 229 16.43 -9.04 -2.40
C ASP A 229 16.77 -7.56 -2.14
N ASN A 230 16.62 -7.08 -0.90
CA ASN A 230 16.74 -5.65 -0.56
C ASN A 230 18.19 -5.17 -0.35
N ASP A 231 19.18 -6.05 -0.56
CA ASP A 231 20.61 -5.69 -0.61
C ASP A 231 20.88 -4.53 -1.58
N ARG A 232 20.05 -4.38 -2.62
CA ARG A 232 20.15 -3.27 -3.57
C ARG A 232 19.81 -1.91 -2.95
N SER A 233 18.79 -1.82 -2.10
CA SER A 233 18.45 -0.56 -1.41
C SER A 233 19.43 -0.22 -0.29
N ALA A 234 20.05 -1.23 0.32
CA ALA A 234 21.18 -1.03 1.23
C ALA A 234 22.44 -0.53 0.47
N GLN A 235 22.64 -0.99 -0.77
CA GLN A 235 23.68 -0.47 -1.65
C GLN A 235 23.37 0.97 -2.10
N GLU A 236 22.13 1.30 -2.48
CA GLU A 236 21.73 2.66 -2.90
C GLU A 236 21.89 3.69 -1.77
N ALA A 237 21.52 3.36 -0.53
CA ALA A 237 21.76 4.23 0.64
C ALA A 237 23.27 4.49 0.88
N TRP A 238 24.14 3.57 0.46
CA TRP A 238 25.59 3.73 0.54
C TRP A 238 26.12 4.75 -0.48
N PHE A 239 25.39 4.96 -1.59
CA PHE A 239 25.74 5.96 -2.60
C PHE A 239 25.17 7.35 -2.28
N ASP A 240 23.99 7.43 -1.65
CA ASP A 240 23.39 8.72 -1.24
C ASP A 240 24.19 9.38 -0.09
N GLU A 241 24.79 8.60 0.82
CA GLU A 241 25.62 9.12 1.92
C GLU A 241 26.98 9.68 1.45
N GLU A 242 27.50 9.26 0.28
CA GLU A 242 28.70 9.84 -0.32
C GLU A 242 28.42 11.19 -1.00
N GLU A 243 27.27 11.37 -1.67
CA GLU A 243 26.94 12.62 -2.41
C GLU A 243 26.61 13.81 -1.50
N GLU A 244 26.12 13.60 -0.27
CA GLU A 244 25.88 14.69 0.70
C GLU A 244 27.16 15.13 1.44
N SER A 245 28.24 14.34 1.36
CA SER A 245 29.53 14.63 2.00
C SER A 245 30.50 15.43 1.13
N ASP A 246 30.14 15.73 -0.13
CA ASP A 246 30.87 16.65 -1.01
C ASP A 246 30.61 18.12 -0.63
N GLU A 247 30.79 18.44 0.65
CA GLU A 247 31.08 19.79 1.09
C GLU A 247 32.47 20.13 0.54
N THR A 248 32.50 20.69 -0.69
CA THR A 248 33.75 21.08 -1.36
C THR A 248 34.64 21.82 -0.36
N PRO A 249 35.81 21.27 0.01
CA PRO A 249 36.67 21.91 0.98
C PRO A 249 36.98 23.33 0.49
N PRO A 250 36.86 24.36 1.34
CA PRO A 250 36.98 25.77 0.94
C PRO A 250 38.33 26.13 0.28
N ASP A 251 39.30 25.22 0.28
CA ASP A 251 40.63 25.38 -0.30
C ASP A 251 40.72 25.02 -1.80
N MET A 252 39.81 24.19 -2.33
CA MET A 252 39.87 23.75 -3.74
C MET A 252 39.48 24.86 -4.73
N ALA A 253 38.53 25.73 -4.36
CA ALA A 253 38.15 26.87 -5.19
C ALA A 253 39.30 27.88 -5.34
N ALA A 254 40.09 28.08 -4.27
CA ALA A 254 41.27 28.94 -4.29
C ALA A 254 42.42 28.32 -5.07
N GLU A 255 42.60 27.00 -5.00
CA GLU A 255 43.63 26.29 -5.77
C GLU A 255 43.31 26.27 -7.28
N LEU A 256 42.05 26.02 -7.65
CA LEU A 256 41.59 26.08 -9.04
C LEU A 256 41.72 27.49 -9.64
N ALA A 257 41.46 28.53 -8.85
CA ALA A 257 41.68 29.92 -9.28
C ALA A 257 43.18 30.23 -9.50
N ARG A 258 44.07 29.66 -8.68
CA ARG A 258 45.53 29.78 -8.86
C ARG A 258 46.02 29.03 -10.11
N ILE A 259 45.50 27.83 -10.37
CA ILE A 259 45.85 27.04 -11.55
C ILE A 259 45.35 27.72 -12.82
N ALA A 260 44.13 28.27 -12.80
CA ALA A 260 43.58 29.02 -13.93
C ALA A 260 44.38 30.32 -14.24
N ALA A 261 44.91 30.99 -13.21
CA ALA A 261 45.75 32.18 -13.37
C ALA A 261 47.18 31.87 -13.86
N ALA A 262 47.65 30.62 -13.71
CA ALA A 262 48.98 30.18 -14.11
C ALA A 262 49.06 29.62 -15.54
N LEU A 263 47.93 29.47 -16.25
CA LEU A 263 47.92 28.97 -17.61
C LEU A 263 48.30 30.08 -18.61
N PRO A 264 49.35 29.91 -19.44
CA PRO A 264 49.68 30.87 -20.48
C PRO A 264 48.60 30.88 -21.56
N ASP A 265 48.25 32.08 -22.01
CA ASP A 265 47.17 32.39 -22.94
C ASP A 265 47.38 31.67 -24.29
N ILE A 266 46.67 30.56 -24.51
CA ILE A 266 46.73 29.82 -25.77
C ILE A 266 45.79 30.52 -26.77
N PRO A 267 46.28 31.05 -27.90
CA PRO A 267 45.44 31.76 -28.86
C PRO A 267 44.38 30.81 -29.45
N ARG A 268 43.12 31.08 -29.11
CA ARG A 268 41.95 30.36 -29.65
C ARG A 268 41.90 30.50 -31.17
N LYS A 269 42.25 29.44 -31.89
CA LYS A 269 41.97 29.35 -33.34
C LYS A 269 40.47 29.37 -33.55
N ARG A 270 40.01 30.42 -34.22
CA ARG A 270 38.62 30.66 -34.63
C ARG A 270 38.15 29.52 -35.54
N VAL A 271 37.40 28.57 -35.01
CA VAL A 271 36.68 27.57 -35.79
C VAL A 271 35.51 28.29 -36.47
N GLN A 272 35.56 28.39 -37.79
CA GLN A 272 34.43 28.85 -38.60
C GLN A 272 33.39 27.73 -38.63
N THR A 273 32.28 27.91 -37.93
CA THR A 273 31.09 27.06 -38.11
C THR A 273 30.29 27.61 -39.28
N SER A 274 30.22 26.82 -40.35
CA SER A 274 29.30 27.05 -41.46
C SER A 274 27.88 26.71 -41.03
N ASN A 275 27.00 27.72 -41.00
CA ASN A 275 25.57 27.54 -40.82
C ASN A 275 24.98 26.81 -42.03
N ASN A 276 24.45 25.61 -41.81
CA ASN A 276 23.69 24.86 -42.80
C ASN A 276 22.20 24.99 -42.45
N THR A 277 21.52 25.92 -43.10
CA THR A 277 20.07 26.15 -43.00
C THR A 277 19.34 25.18 -43.91
N VAL A 278 18.49 24.32 -43.34
CA VAL A 278 17.55 23.46 -44.09
C VAL A 278 16.21 24.18 -44.21
N PRO A 279 15.61 24.33 -45.40
CA PRO A 279 14.28 24.91 -45.55
C PRO A 279 13.18 23.89 -45.26
N ILE A 280 12.20 24.34 -44.47
CA ILE A 280 10.91 23.68 -44.21
C ILE A 280 10.06 23.78 -45.47
N VAL A 281 9.66 22.64 -46.04
CA VAL A 281 8.67 22.56 -47.13
C VAL A 281 7.29 22.45 -46.51
N GLY A 282 6.46 23.44 -46.84
CA GLY A 282 5.06 23.55 -46.44
C GLY A 282 4.17 22.51 -47.11
N ALA A 283 3.15 22.12 -46.36
CA ALA A 283 1.98 21.39 -46.81
C ALA A 283 1.01 22.36 -47.50
N GLU A 284 0.54 21.99 -48.70
CA GLU A 284 -0.76 22.43 -49.21
C GLU A 284 -1.40 21.29 -50.02
N THR A 285 -2.69 21.08 -49.68
CA THR A 285 -3.78 20.34 -50.37
C THR A 285 -3.73 18.82 -50.46
#